data_AF-A0A841E5P9-F1
#
_entry.id   AF-A0A841E5P9-F1
#
_cell.length_a   1.000
_cell.length_b   1.000
_cell.length_c   1.000
_cell.angle_alpha   90.00
_cell.angle_beta   90.00
_cell.angle_gamma   90.00
#
_symmetry.space_group_name_H-M   'P 1'
#
loop_
_entity.id
_entity.type
_entity.pdbx_description
1 polymer ?
#
loop_
_entity_poly.entity_id
_entity_poly.type
_entity_poly.pdbx_seq_one_letter_code
_entity_poly.pdbx_strand_id
1 'polypeptide(L)'
;MPFEVFDKRMAPLAKAPSVTVQKRGIFSINKTAHKLIGEAETVELLFDKDEQIIAMRPSSEPHAYTLRPQSERNTGQAILSATAFTQYFDIDTKMSRRYTPYEQDGMLCIDLKGPSVEVRGNRAKREESDDSDDPDGM
;
A
#
# COMPACT_ATOMS: atom_id res chain seq x y z
N MET A 1 30.17 21.27 -28.13
CA MET A 1 29.71 20.68 -26.86
C MET A 1 28.20 20.71 -26.87
N PRO A 2 27.48 19.58 -26.95
CA PRO A 2 26.03 19.62 -26.91
C PRO A 2 25.60 19.60 -25.43
N PHE A 3 25.15 20.75 -24.93
CA PHE A 3 24.40 20.76 -23.67
C PHE A 3 22.95 20.42 -24.01
N GLU A 4 22.44 19.33 -23.44
CA GLU A 4 21.03 18.95 -23.55
C GLU A 4 20.17 19.76 -22.58
N VAL A 5 19.05 20.27 -23.09
CA VAL A 5 18.03 20.97 -22.31
C VAL A 5 17.22 19.92 -21.55
N PHE A 6 17.35 19.90 -20.22
CA PHE A 6 16.51 19.10 -19.36
C PHE A 6 15.08 19.66 -19.37
N ASP A 7 14.21 19.06 -20.18
CA ASP A 7 12.79 19.41 -20.22
C ASP A 7 12.10 18.83 -18.98
N LYS A 8 11.76 19.72 -18.04
CA LYS A 8 11.03 19.39 -16.81
C LYS A 8 9.64 18.77 -17.06
N ARG A 9 9.16 18.73 -18.31
CA ARG A 9 7.94 18.02 -18.75
C ARG A 9 8.16 16.52 -18.98
N MET A 10 9.41 16.05 -19.13
CA MET A 10 9.75 14.63 -19.13
C MET A 10 9.93 14.04 -17.73
N ALA A 11 9.93 14.87 -16.68
CA ALA A 11 9.76 14.35 -15.33
C ALA A 11 8.40 13.63 -15.29
N PRO A 12 8.31 12.35 -14.92
CA PRO A 12 7.04 11.64 -14.83
C PRO A 12 6.17 12.32 -13.76
N LEU A 13 5.37 13.30 -14.20
CA LEU A 13 4.47 14.10 -13.37
C LEU A 13 3.23 13.30 -12.96
N ALA A 14 2.99 12.15 -13.59
CA ALA A 14 2.08 11.13 -13.09
C ALA A 14 2.85 10.25 -12.09
N LYS A 15 2.63 10.45 -10.79
CA LYS A 15 3.04 9.45 -9.79
C LYS A 15 2.44 8.11 -10.22
N ALA A 16 3.28 7.15 -10.57
CA ALA A 16 2.84 5.80 -10.93
C ALA A 16 1.84 5.29 -9.89
N PRO A 17 0.78 4.56 -10.29
CA PRO A 17 -0.14 3.98 -9.32
C PRO A 17 0.66 3.10 -8.36
N SER A 18 0.37 3.21 -7.07
CA SER A 18 1.11 2.49 -6.04
C SER A 18 0.17 2.09 -4.91
N VAL A 19 0.22 0.83 -4.51
CA VAL A 19 -0.45 0.31 -3.33
C VAL A 19 0.59 -0.15 -2.32
N THR A 20 0.44 0.26 -1.08
CA THR A 20 1.27 -0.23 0.03
C THR A 20 0.41 -1.12 0.90
N VAL A 21 0.74 -2.40 0.96
CA VAL A 21 0.20 -3.34 1.94
C VAL A 21 1.06 -3.20 3.17
N GLN A 22 0.50 -2.67 4.24
CA GLN A 22 1.17 -2.46 5.52
C GLN A 22 0.92 -3.63 6.46
N LYS A 23 1.64 -3.60 7.59
CA LYS A 23 1.41 -4.53 8.69
C LYS A 23 -0.06 -4.55 9.12
N ARG A 24 -0.53 -5.73 9.56
CA ARG A 24 -1.91 -5.96 10.06
C ARG A 24 -3.01 -5.80 8.99
N GLY A 25 -2.65 -5.92 7.72
CA GLY A 25 -3.62 -5.89 6.61
C GLY A 25 -4.22 -4.51 6.33
N ILE A 26 -3.47 -3.43 6.57
CA ILE A 26 -3.88 -2.07 6.17
C ILE A 26 -3.34 -1.79 4.76
N PHE A 27 -4.19 -1.38 3.84
CA PHE A 27 -3.80 -1.09 2.46
C PHE A 27 -3.90 0.41 2.24
N SER A 28 -2.83 1.02 1.75
CA SER A 28 -2.76 2.44 1.42
C SER A 28 -2.56 2.59 -0.08
N ILE A 29 -3.50 3.26 -0.74
CA ILE A 29 -3.48 3.54 -2.17
C ILE A 29 -3.22 5.02 -2.42
N ASN A 30 -2.41 5.31 -3.44
CA ASN A 30 -2.20 6.70 -3.85
C ASN A 30 -3.34 7.22 -4.74
N LYS A 31 -3.35 8.54 -4.98
CA LYS A 31 -4.38 9.21 -5.79
C LYS A 31 -4.51 8.62 -7.19
N THR A 32 -3.41 8.25 -7.82
CA THR A 32 -3.42 7.67 -9.17
C THR A 32 -4.11 6.31 -9.17
N ALA A 33 -3.80 5.44 -8.20
CA ALA A 33 -4.45 4.15 -8.04
C ALA A 33 -5.94 4.29 -7.67
N HIS A 34 -6.29 5.26 -6.82
CA HIS A 34 -7.69 5.56 -6.49
C HIS A 34 -8.47 6.04 -7.72
N LYS A 35 -7.85 6.81 -8.62
CA LYS A 35 -8.46 7.22 -9.89
C LYS A 35 -8.67 6.07 -10.88
N LEU A 36 -7.82 5.04 -10.87
CA LEU A 36 -8.00 3.86 -11.74
C LEU A 36 -9.31 3.12 -11.44
N ILE A 37 -9.77 3.19 -10.19
CA ILE A 37 -11.04 2.62 -9.74
C ILE A 37 -12.16 3.67 -9.68
N GLY A 38 -12.03 4.77 -10.42
CA GLY A 38 -13.06 5.81 -10.51
C GLY A 38 -13.30 6.60 -9.23
N GLU A 39 -12.30 6.67 -8.34
CA GLU A 39 -12.41 7.32 -7.02
C GLU A 39 -13.51 6.69 -6.13
N ALA A 40 -13.72 5.37 -6.26
CA ALA A 40 -14.73 4.64 -5.49
C ALA A 40 -14.59 4.83 -3.96
N GLU A 41 -15.73 4.98 -3.27
CA GLU A 41 -15.79 5.09 -1.81
C GLU A 41 -15.73 3.71 -1.14
N THR A 42 -16.24 2.69 -1.82
CA THR A 42 -16.31 1.31 -1.34
C THR A 42 -15.79 0.37 -2.42
N VAL A 43 -15.00 -0.61 -1.98
CA VAL A 43 -14.38 -1.61 -2.85
C VAL A 43 -14.54 -3.01 -2.29
N GLU A 44 -14.86 -3.94 -3.16
CA GLU A 44 -14.80 -5.37 -2.89
C GLU A 44 -13.37 -5.87 -3.11
N LEU A 45 -12.90 -6.70 -2.19
CA LEU A 45 -11.59 -7.35 -2.28
C LEU A 45 -11.78 -8.79 -2.75
N LEU A 46 -11.07 -9.14 -3.80
CA LEU A 46 -11.04 -10.47 -4.41
C LEU A 46 -9.61 -11.02 -4.27
N PHE A 47 -9.48 -12.32 -4.00
CA PHE A 47 -8.18 -12.97 -3.92
C PHE A 47 -8.13 -14.15 -4.86
N ASP A 48 -7.16 -14.13 -5.77
CA ASP A 48 -6.75 -15.29 -6.54
C ASP A 48 -5.67 -16.05 -5.75
N LYS A 49 -6.00 -17.25 -5.28
CA LYS A 49 -5.07 -18.08 -4.50
C LYS A 49 -3.97 -18.69 -5.36
N ASP A 50 -4.27 -19.00 -6.62
CA ASP A 50 -3.35 -19.69 -7.52
C ASP A 50 -2.27 -18.72 -8.00
N GLU A 51 -2.68 -17.53 -8.42
CA GLU A 51 -1.78 -16.47 -8.87
C GLU A 51 -1.25 -15.60 -7.71
N GLN A 52 -1.87 -15.66 -6.53
CA GLN A 52 -1.62 -14.76 -5.39
C GLN A 52 -1.81 -13.28 -5.76
N ILE A 53 -2.91 -12.99 -6.46
CA ILE A 53 -3.28 -11.64 -6.89
C ILE A 53 -4.44 -11.14 -6.02
N ILE A 54 -4.32 -9.93 -5.50
CA ILE A 54 -5.41 -9.23 -4.83
C ILE A 54 -6.04 -8.27 -5.85
N ALA A 55 -7.32 -8.43 -6.14
CA ALA A 55 -8.06 -7.49 -6.97
C ALA A 55 -9.00 -6.63 -6.11
N MET A 56 -9.03 -5.33 -6.39
CA MET A 56 -9.91 -4.37 -5.75
C MET A 56 -10.91 -3.85 -6.79
N ARG A 57 -12.18 -4.13 -6.58
CA ARG A 57 -13.26 -3.74 -7.49
C ARG A 57 -14.19 -2.72 -6.83
N PRO A 58 -14.54 -1.60 -7.47
CA PRO A 58 -15.62 -0.73 -6.99
C PRO A 58 -16.91 -1.52 -6.76
N SER A 59 -17.48 -1.42 -5.56
CA SER A 59 -18.70 -2.15 -5.23
C SER A 59 -19.45 -1.44 -4.11
N SER A 60 -20.77 -1.39 -4.19
CA SER A 60 -21.67 -0.84 -3.16
C SER A 60 -22.28 -1.92 -2.25
N GLU A 61 -21.79 -3.16 -2.35
CA GLU A 61 -22.32 -4.28 -1.58
C GLU A 61 -22.05 -4.13 -0.07
N PRO A 62 -22.87 -4.74 0.82
CA PRO A 62 -22.71 -4.62 2.27
C PRO A 62 -21.38 -5.12 2.82
N HIS A 63 -20.73 -6.06 2.11
CA HIS A 63 -19.42 -6.60 2.48
C HIS A 63 -18.25 -5.85 1.83
N ALA A 64 -18.51 -4.76 1.10
CA ALA A 64 -17.47 -3.93 0.54
C ALA A 64 -16.70 -3.18 1.64
N TYR A 65 -15.40 -2.99 1.42
CA TYR A 65 -14.52 -2.25 2.30
C TYR A 65 -14.58 -0.76 1.96
N THR A 66 -14.79 0.07 2.98
CA THR A 66 -14.76 1.54 2.81
C THR A 66 -13.32 2.03 2.67
N LEU A 67 -13.05 2.79 1.62
CA LEU A 67 -11.84 3.57 1.43
C LEU A 67 -11.97 4.88 2.19
N ARG A 68 -11.07 5.12 3.15
CA ARG A 68 -11.02 6.35 3.93
C ARG A 68 -9.85 7.22 3.48
N PRO A 69 -10.01 8.54 3.35
CA PRO A 69 -8.88 9.42 3.10
C PRO A 69 -7.89 9.35 4.28
N GLN A 70 -6.59 9.23 3.98
CA GLN A 70 -5.56 9.11 5.01
C GLN A 70 -5.29 10.42 5.76
N SER A 71 -5.62 11.56 5.16
CA SER A 71 -5.43 12.88 5.76
C SER A 71 -6.52 13.85 5.31
N GLU A 72 -6.96 14.72 6.22
CA GLU A 72 -7.82 15.87 5.92
C GLU A 72 -7.18 16.84 4.92
N ARG A 73 -5.84 16.88 4.89
CA ARG A 73 -5.11 17.55 3.81
C ARG A 73 -5.25 16.65 2.59
N ASN A 74 -5.99 17.11 1.59
CA ASN A 74 -6.31 16.52 0.27
C ASN A 74 -5.11 15.92 -0.51
N THR A 75 -4.38 14.98 0.09
CA THR A 75 -3.23 14.27 -0.49
C THR A 75 -3.68 13.27 -1.54
N GLY A 76 -4.99 12.95 -1.58
CA GLY A 76 -5.58 11.93 -2.43
C GLY A 76 -5.11 10.52 -2.09
N GLN A 77 -4.54 10.31 -0.91
CA GLN A 77 -4.22 8.97 -0.42
C GLN A 77 -5.45 8.41 0.28
N ALA A 78 -5.84 7.20 -0.10
CA ALA A 78 -6.91 6.47 0.56
C ALA A 78 -6.34 5.24 1.25
N ILE A 79 -6.92 4.88 2.38
CA ILE A 79 -6.58 3.73 3.19
C ILE A 79 -7.81 2.87 3.38
N LEU A 80 -7.62 1.56 3.42
CA LEU A 80 -8.65 0.61 3.80
C LEU A 80 -8.07 -0.43 4.76
N SER A 81 -8.91 -0.91 5.67
CA SER A 81 -8.54 -1.92 6.67
C SER A 81 -9.03 -3.29 6.21
N ALA A 82 -8.16 -4.04 5.54
CA ALA A 82 -8.43 -5.38 5.02
C ALA A 82 -7.95 -6.50 5.98
N THR A 83 -7.89 -6.24 7.28
CA THR A 83 -7.34 -7.19 8.27
C THR A 83 -8.06 -8.54 8.21
N ALA A 84 -9.39 -8.54 8.20
CA ALA A 84 -10.19 -9.76 8.10
C ALA A 84 -9.93 -10.53 6.79
N PHE A 85 -9.84 -9.82 5.66
CA PHE A 85 -9.51 -10.41 4.37
C PHE A 85 -8.12 -11.06 4.36
N THR A 86 -7.10 -10.34 4.85
CA THR A 86 -5.73 -10.88 4.90
C THR A 86 -5.59 -12.08 5.84
N GLN A 87 -6.34 -12.10 6.95
CA GLN A 87 -6.37 -13.24 7.87
C GLN A 87 -7.11 -14.43 7.26
N TYR A 88 -8.24 -14.18 6.59
CA TYR A 88 -9.06 -15.23 5.97
C TYR A 88 -8.32 -15.97 4.85
N PHE A 89 -7.51 -15.25 4.07
CA PHE A 89 -6.72 -15.79 2.97
C PHE A 89 -5.26 -16.10 3.33
N ASP A 90 -4.87 -15.98 4.60
CA ASP A 90 -3.51 -16.19 5.11
C ASP A 90 -2.42 -15.42 4.33
N ILE A 91 -2.72 -14.17 3.99
CA ILE A 91 -1.81 -13.28 3.25
C ILE A 91 -0.72 -12.77 4.20
N ASP A 92 0.55 -13.02 3.86
CA ASP A 92 1.68 -12.55 4.67
C ASP A 92 1.79 -11.02 4.66
N THR A 93 1.29 -10.41 5.73
CA THR A 93 1.39 -8.96 5.99
C THR A 93 2.32 -8.65 7.16
N LYS A 94 3.31 -9.51 7.46
CA LYS A 94 4.28 -9.26 8.54
C LYS A 94 5.14 -8.01 8.28
N MET A 95 5.37 -7.68 7.01
CA MET A 95 6.15 -6.53 6.58
C MET A 95 5.33 -5.61 5.69
N SER A 96 5.59 -4.31 5.79
CA SER A 96 5.01 -3.35 4.86
C SER A 96 5.70 -3.45 3.51
N ARG A 97 4.94 -3.70 2.44
CA ARG A 97 5.44 -3.82 1.08
C ARG A 97 4.64 -2.92 0.14
N ARG A 98 5.33 -2.23 -0.75
CA ARG A 98 4.75 -1.41 -1.80
C ARG A 98 4.81 -2.15 -3.12
N TYR A 99 3.66 -2.26 -3.76
CA TYR A 99 3.43 -2.89 -5.04
C TYR A 99 3.02 -1.84 -6.07
N THR A 100 3.35 -2.11 -7.33
CA THR A 100 2.82 -1.38 -8.47
C THR A 100 1.59 -2.11 -8.96
N PRO A 101 0.36 -1.64 -8.63
CA PRO A 101 -0.83 -2.26 -9.16
C PRO A 101 -0.97 -2.00 -10.66
N TYR A 102 -1.80 -2.81 -11.30
CA TYR A 102 -2.25 -2.60 -12.66
C TYR A 102 -3.78 -2.63 -12.71
N GLU A 103 -4.35 -1.87 -13.64
CA GLU A 103 -5.78 -1.92 -13.89
C GLU A 103 -6.08 -3.08 -14.84
N GLN A 104 -7.10 -3.87 -14.51
CA GLN A 104 -7.62 -4.92 -15.38
C GLN A 104 -9.15 -4.96 -15.21
N ASP A 105 -9.88 -4.77 -16.31
CA ASP A 105 -11.35 -4.84 -16.35
C ASP A 105 -12.04 -3.92 -15.31
N GLY A 106 -11.50 -2.72 -15.08
CA GLY A 106 -12.02 -1.78 -14.07
C GLY A 106 -11.74 -2.19 -12.62
N MET A 107 -10.87 -3.18 -12.41
CA MET A 107 -10.38 -3.63 -11.10
C MET A 107 -8.91 -3.28 -10.95
N LEU A 108 -8.51 -2.92 -9.74
CA LEU A 108 -7.11 -2.69 -9.41
C LEU A 108 -6.49 -4.01 -8.91
N CYS A 109 -5.64 -4.60 -9.73
CA CYS A 109 -4.96 -5.86 -9.42
C CYS A 109 -3.58 -5.59 -8.82
N ILE A 110 -3.26 -6.34 -7.76
CA ILE A 110 -2.01 -6.28 -7.02
C ILE A 110 -1.41 -7.68 -7.03
N ASP A 111 -0.36 -7.86 -7.80
CA ASP A 111 0.42 -9.10 -7.84
C ASP A 111 1.36 -9.16 -6.61
N LEU A 112 1.15 -10.14 -5.74
CA LEU A 112 1.99 -10.35 -4.56
C LEU A 112 3.30 -11.10 -4.86
N LYS A 113 3.36 -11.86 -5.97
CA LYS A 113 4.58 -12.55 -6.45
C LYS A 113 5.48 -11.62 -7.25
N GLY A 114 4.89 -10.58 -7.83
CA GLY A 114 5.57 -9.58 -8.64
C GLY A 114 6.59 -8.72 -7.90
N PRO A 115 7.30 -7.85 -8.64
CA PRO A 115 8.29 -6.96 -8.06
C PRO A 115 7.67 -6.01 -7.03
N SER A 116 8.12 -6.13 -5.78
CA SER A 116 7.65 -5.30 -4.67
C SER A 116 8.82 -4.67 -3.93
N VAL A 117 8.57 -3.48 -3.37
CA VAL A 117 9.55 -2.73 -2.59
C VAL A 117 9.20 -2.83 -1.12
N GLU A 118 10.09 -3.41 -0.32
CA GLU A 118 9.93 -3.43 1.14
C GLU A 118 9.95 -1.98 1.68
N VAL A 119 8.86 -1.58 2.33
CA VAL A 119 8.76 -0.26 2.97
C VAL A 119 9.29 -0.39 4.39
N ARG A 120 10.58 -0.13 4.57
CA ARG A 120 11.19 0.01 5.90
C ARG A 120 10.82 1.37 6.47
N GLY A 121 10.01 1.39 7.52
CA GLY A 121 9.73 2.61 8.27
C GLY A 121 11.03 3.19 8.84
N ASN A 122 11.19 4.51 8.80
CA ASN A 122 12.35 5.24 9.33
C ASN A 122 12.49 5.18 10.88
N ARG A 123 11.96 4.12 11.52
CA ARG A 123 12.06 3.84 12.96
C ARG A 123 12.89 2.56 13.17
N ALA A 124 14.11 2.56 12.65
CA ALA A 124 15.14 1.56 12.96
C ALA A 124 16.36 2.22 13.61
N LYS A 125 16.15 3.33 14.33
CA LYS A 125 17.18 3.97 15.16
C LYS A 125 16.56 4.56 16.42
N ARG A 126 16.20 3.69 17.37
CA ARG A 126 16.10 3.97 18.83
C ARG A 126 15.44 2.79 19.56
N GLU A 127 16.07 1.62 19.51
CA GLU A 127 15.85 0.56 20.51
C GLU A 127 17.17 -0.20 20.71
N GLU A 128 18.25 0.51 21.04
CA GLU A 128 19.46 -0.05 21.66
C GLU A 128 20.07 1.03 22.55
N SER A 129 19.37 1.38 23.62
CA SER A 129 19.94 2.01 24.82
C SER A 129 18.79 2.20 25.81
N ASP A 130 18.40 1.14 26.50
CA ASP A 130 18.38 1.23 27.96
C ASP A 130 18.24 -0.14 28.63
N ASP A 131 19.06 -0.28 29.67
CA ASP A 131 18.87 -1.07 30.88
C ASP A 131 19.16 -2.58 30.91
N SER A 132 20.34 -2.91 31.44
CA SER A 132 20.47 -3.93 32.50
C SER A 132 21.65 -3.50 33.38
N ASP A 133 21.37 -2.79 34.47
CA ASP A 133 21.23 -3.32 35.83
C ASP A 133 22.60 -3.57 36.48
N ASP A 134 22.90 -2.66 37.42
CA ASP A 134 23.97 -2.68 38.40
C ASP A 134 23.67 -3.78 39.44
N PRO A 135 24.62 -4.69 39.72
CA PRO A 135 24.65 -5.21 41.08
C PRO A 135 26.07 -5.32 41.66
N ASP A 136 26.10 -5.19 42.98
CA ASP A 136 27.19 -5.45 43.94
C ASP A 136 28.23 -4.32 44.09
N GLY A 137 28.29 -3.56 45.18
CA GLY A 137 28.05 -3.98 46.56
C GLY A 137 29.27 -4.69 47.13
N MET A 138 30.33 -3.94 47.48
CA MET A 138 31.21 -4.10 48.66
C MET A 138 32.18 -2.92 48.75
#